data_AF-A0AAN6H1I9-F1
#
_entry.id   AF-A0AAN6H1I9-F1
#
_cell.length_a   1.000
_cell.length_b   1.000
_cell.length_c   1.000
_cell.angle_alpha   90.00
_cell.angle_beta   90.00
_cell.angle_gamma   90.00
#
_symmetry.space_group_name_H-M   'P 1'
#
loop_
_entity.id
_entity.type
_entity.pdbx_description
1 polymer ?
#
loop_
_entity_poly.entity_id
_entity_poly.type
_entity_poly.pdbx_seq_one_letter_code
_entity_poly.pdbx_strand_id
1 'polypeptide(L)'
;MSTHRLPRNSTPHRIAAVALYRALLLSTRALAPDIFPPPQRTSLQNIIRNRFKQARHEQSPRYLRLCFEAGYEALDRLDAAGAGVAGDTGVKEGGSAAYILDLLARAPEKVKRAPPITALDPSLLKDLKLHLRTRPNATATTEAEKPSLFDRPLPLAQLKGGKRRVPVLYNAQGVPVLRLSKPQPAALSGYINHRAEVKQKRHDTRHRLTEELEGARWEDGWDGIVERETGVREGDEEGGRGKGSRWTQEISSAREEVGRKLSEDAERRRVIGQKMQGVVDRETALAGQEARDEAQRALWEASMGNA
;
A
#
# COMPACT_ATOMS: atom_id res chain seq x y z
N MET A 1 24.54 12.36 -14.11
CA MET A 1 23.85 13.09 -13.01
C MET A 1 24.34 12.54 -11.67
N SER A 2 24.81 13.39 -10.76
CA SER A 2 25.46 12.98 -9.50
C SER A 2 24.56 12.07 -8.65
N THR A 3 24.93 10.80 -8.56
CA THR A 3 24.22 9.67 -7.93
C THR A 3 24.32 9.65 -6.41
N HIS A 4 24.37 10.80 -5.74
CA HIS A 4 24.51 10.86 -4.28
C HIS A 4 23.14 10.97 -3.59
N ARG A 5 22.34 9.90 -3.67
CA ARG A 5 21.18 9.76 -2.77
C ARG A 5 21.69 9.38 -1.39
N LEU A 6 21.21 10.06 -0.35
CA LEU A 6 21.47 9.67 1.04
C LEU A 6 21.09 8.19 1.23
N PRO A 7 21.93 7.37 1.89
CA PRO A 7 21.67 5.93 2.07
C PRO A 7 20.27 5.63 2.63
N ARG A 8 19.77 6.47 3.53
CA ARG A 8 18.41 6.37 4.08
C ARG A 8 17.30 6.43 3.01
N ASN A 9 17.52 7.17 1.92
CA ASN A 9 16.57 7.34 0.82
C ASN A 9 16.85 6.40 -0.36
N SER A 10 17.86 5.52 -0.22
CA SER A 10 18.21 4.51 -1.21
C SER A 10 17.46 3.20 -0.91
N THR A 11 16.48 2.87 -1.75
CA THR A 11 15.76 1.59 -1.71
C THR A 11 16.70 0.37 -1.71
N PRO A 12 17.73 0.26 -2.58
CA PRO A 12 18.60 -0.93 -2.57
C PRO A 12 19.40 -1.05 -1.27
N HIS A 13 19.89 0.05 -0.71
CA HIS A 13 20.58 0.04 0.59
C HIS A 13 19.65 -0.47 1.70
N ARG A 14 18.40 0.01 1.74
CA ARG A 14 17.42 -0.42 2.74
C ARG A 14 17.11 -1.91 2.64
N ILE A 15 17.00 -2.45 1.43
CA ILE A 15 16.79 -3.89 1.21
C ILE A 15 18.00 -4.69 1.67
N ALA A 16 19.22 -4.28 1.29
CA ALA A 16 20.46 -4.95 1.68
C ALA A 16 20.66 -4.97 3.20
N ALA A 17 20.44 -3.83 3.88
CA ALA A 17 20.53 -3.73 5.34
C ALA A 17 19.52 -4.65 6.05
N VAL A 18 18.28 -4.72 5.57
CA VAL A 18 17.25 -5.60 6.13
C VAL A 18 17.56 -7.06 5.87
N ALA A 19 18.08 -7.41 4.69
CA ALA A 19 18.48 -8.76 4.34
C ALA A 19 19.63 -9.25 5.24
N LEU A 20 20.69 -8.46 5.38
CA LEU A 20 21.82 -8.79 6.27
C LEU A 20 21.37 -8.90 7.73
N TYR A 21 20.54 -7.98 8.22
CA TYR A 21 19.99 -8.04 9.58
C TYR A 21 19.21 -9.32 9.82
N ARG A 22 18.38 -9.74 8.85
CA ARG A 22 17.62 -11.00 8.95
C ARG A 22 18.55 -12.22 8.89
N ALA A 23 19.53 -12.23 7.99
CA ALA A 23 20.48 -13.33 7.85
C ALA A 23 21.25 -13.58 9.17
N LEU A 24 21.79 -12.52 9.78
CA LEU A 24 22.51 -12.61 11.07
C LEU A 24 21.61 -13.10 12.22
N LEU A 25 20.34 -12.68 12.25
CA LEU A 25 19.40 -13.16 13.26
C LEU A 25 18.94 -14.60 13.03
N LEU A 26 18.92 -15.06 11.78
CA LEU A 26 18.59 -16.44 11.44
C LEU A 26 19.77 -17.36 11.73
N SER A 27 21.00 -16.99 11.36
CA SER A 27 22.19 -17.79 11.65
C SER A 27 22.41 -17.95 13.15
N THR A 28 22.22 -16.89 13.96
CA THR A 28 22.27 -17.00 15.43
C THR A 28 21.18 -17.89 16.04
N ARG A 29 20.05 -18.11 15.35
CA ARG A 29 19.02 -19.06 15.77
C ARG A 29 19.34 -20.49 15.33
N ALA A 30 20.03 -20.65 14.20
CA ALA A 30 20.42 -21.92 13.62
C ALA A 30 21.60 -22.59 14.34
N LEU A 31 22.32 -21.86 15.20
CA LEU A 31 23.37 -22.44 16.05
C LEU A 31 22.83 -23.62 16.89
N ALA A 32 23.69 -24.60 17.21
CA ALA A 32 23.32 -25.79 17.98
C ALA A 32 23.18 -25.48 19.49
N PRO A 33 22.11 -25.99 20.16
CA PRO A 33 21.78 -25.63 21.55
C PRO A 33 22.83 -26.07 22.56
N ASP A 34 23.58 -27.11 22.22
CA ASP A 34 24.58 -27.72 23.09
C ASP A 34 25.84 -26.86 23.23
N ILE A 35 26.21 -26.14 22.15
CA ILE A 35 27.41 -25.28 22.11
C ILE A 35 27.07 -23.85 22.54
N PHE A 36 25.88 -23.37 22.17
CA PHE A 36 25.43 -22.02 22.48
C PHE A 36 24.16 -22.07 23.33
N PRO A 37 24.26 -21.98 24.67
CA PRO A 37 23.11 -21.84 25.55
C PRO A 37 22.18 -20.67 25.15
N PRO A 38 20.86 -20.78 25.42
CA PRO A 38 19.87 -19.72 25.18
C PRO A 38 20.25 -18.29 25.64
N PRO A 39 20.88 -18.07 26.81
CA PRO A 39 21.27 -16.72 27.24
C PRO A 39 22.36 -16.09 26.34
N GLN A 40 23.29 -16.89 25.83
CA GLN A 40 24.36 -16.41 24.96
C GLN A 40 23.84 -16.04 23.58
N ARG A 41 22.91 -16.84 23.03
CA ARG A 41 22.21 -16.50 21.77
C ARG A 41 21.42 -15.21 21.89
N THR A 42 20.71 -15.05 23.01
CA THR A 42 19.94 -13.82 23.28
C THR A 42 20.88 -12.61 23.34
N SER A 43 22.03 -12.76 24.00
CA SER A 43 23.07 -11.74 24.04
C SER A 43 23.63 -11.41 22.65
N LEU A 44 23.93 -12.40 21.81
CA LEU A 44 24.36 -12.20 20.42
C LEU A 44 23.31 -11.46 19.59
N GLN A 45 22.05 -11.88 19.68
CA GLN A 45 20.94 -11.19 19.00
C GLN A 45 20.80 -9.74 19.47
N ASN A 46 20.99 -9.48 20.75
CA ASN A 46 20.93 -8.13 21.30
C ASN A 46 22.10 -7.27 20.82
N ILE A 47 23.31 -7.83 20.74
CA ILE A 47 24.47 -7.15 20.16
C ILE A 47 24.18 -6.75 18.71
N ILE A 48 23.67 -7.68 17.89
CA ILE A 48 23.29 -7.41 16.49
C ILE A 48 22.25 -6.27 16.45
N ARG A 49 21.16 -6.38 17.21
CA ARG A 49 20.12 -5.35 17.23
C ARG A 49 20.64 -3.98 17.66
N ASN A 50 21.51 -3.94 18.67
CA ASN A 50 22.12 -2.70 19.16
C ASN A 50 23.06 -2.07 18.11
N ARG A 51 23.83 -2.87 17.38
CA ARG A 51 24.73 -2.36 16.32
C ARG A 51 23.95 -1.78 15.14
N PHE A 52 22.91 -2.47 14.67
CA PHE A 52 22.01 -1.94 13.63
C PHE A 52 21.25 -0.69 14.11
N LYS A 53 20.91 -0.60 15.40
CA LYS A 53 20.29 0.60 15.98
C LYS A 53 21.25 1.78 16.00
N GLN A 54 22.52 1.56 16.37
CA GLN A 54 23.57 2.60 16.37
C GLN A 54 23.81 3.12 14.95
N ALA A 55 23.92 2.22 13.96
CA ALA A 55 24.18 2.59 12.57
C ALA A 55 22.97 3.19 11.83
N ARG A 56 21.79 3.33 12.47
CA ARG A 56 20.54 3.76 11.82
C ARG A 56 20.62 5.16 11.20
N HIS A 57 21.37 6.06 11.84
CA HIS A 57 21.47 7.46 11.43
C HIS A 57 22.72 7.75 10.61
N GLU A 58 23.60 6.77 10.41
CA GLU A 58 24.82 6.92 9.64
C GLU A 58 24.51 7.13 8.16
N GLN A 59 25.07 8.19 7.59
CA GLN A 59 24.85 8.57 6.18
C GLN A 59 26.11 8.45 5.33
N SER A 60 27.27 8.17 5.92
CA SER A 60 28.55 8.08 5.19
C SER A 60 28.62 6.78 4.37
N PRO A 61 28.66 6.83 3.02
CA PRO A 61 28.69 5.62 2.20
C PRO A 61 29.95 4.78 2.42
N ARG A 62 31.10 5.44 2.68
CA ARG A 62 32.37 4.77 2.96
C ARG A 62 32.31 3.96 4.26
N TYR A 63 31.75 4.57 5.31
CA TYR A 63 31.57 3.89 6.60
C TYR A 63 30.59 2.73 6.49
N LEU A 64 29.46 2.93 5.81
CA LEU A 64 28.47 1.88 5.60
C LEU A 64 29.05 0.69 4.83
N ARG A 65 29.89 0.93 3.81
CA ARG A 65 30.58 -0.14 3.08
C ARG A 65 31.42 -1.01 4.02
N LEU A 66 32.25 -0.40 4.86
CA LEU A 66 33.04 -1.12 5.86
C LEU A 66 32.16 -1.89 6.85
N CYS A 67 31.02 -1.32 7.25
CA CYS A 67 30.06 -2.03 8.12
C CYS A 67 29.41 -3.23 7.43
N PHE A 68 29.11 -3.14 6.14
CA PHE A 68 28.57 -4.26 5.37
C PHE A 68 29.61 -5.36 5.20
N GLU A 69 30.85 -5.02 4.83
CA GLU A 69 31.96 -5.96 4.71
C GLU A 69 32.16 -6.71 6.04
N ALA A 70 32.27 -5.99 7.16
CA ALA A 70 32.35 -6.60 8.49
C ALA A 70 31.11 -7.44 8.86
N GLY A 71 29.93 -7.05 8.37
CA GLY A 71 28.68 -7.78 8.59
C GLY A 71 28.61 -9.10 7.83
N TYR A 72 29.12 -9.14 6.60
CA TYR A 72 29.24 -10.37 5.80
C TYR A 72 30.30 -11.29 6.38
N GLU A 73 31.46 -10.78 6.78
CA GLU A 73 32.47 -11.57 7.51
C GLU A 73 31.92 -12.19 8.80
N ALA A 74 31.10 -11.44 9.55
CA ALA A 74 30.44 -11.94 10.74
C ALA A 74 29.42 -13.03 10.43
N LEU A 75 28.69 -12.93 9.31
CA LEU A 75 27.75 -13.95 8.84
C LEU A 75 28.50 -15.23 8.47
N ASP A 76 29.59 -15.14 7.72
CA ASP A 76 30.42 -16.29 7.34
C ASP A 76 30.95 -17.03 8.57
N ARG A 77 31.37 -16.31 9.61
CA ARG A 77 31.81 -16.91 10.88
C ARG A 77 30.68 -17.59 11.65
N LEU A 78 29.47 -17.02 11.62
CA LEU A 78 28.28 -17.61 12.25
C LEU A 78 27.83 -18.87 11.51
N ASP A 79 27.85 -18.84 10.18
CA ASP A 79 27.49 -19.98 9.34
C ASP A 79 28.55 -21.08 9.45
N ALA A 80 29.84 -20.75 9.50
CA ALA A 80 30.91 -21.71 9.81
C ALA A 80 30.76 -22.32 11.21
N ALA A 81 30.31 -21.54 12.20
CA ALA A 81 30.02 -22.03 13.55
C ALA A 81 28.78 -22.93 13.59
N GLY A 82 27.80 -22.72 12.71
CA GLY A 82 26.63 -23.60 12.55
C GLY A 82 26.94 -24.88 11.76
N ALA A 83 27.72 -24.76 10.68
CA ALA A 83 28.08 -25.86 9.78
C ALA A 83 29.12 -26.82 10.39
N GLY A 84 30.04 -26.31 11.21
CA GLY A 84 31.02 -27.12 11.94
C GLY A 84 30.42 -28.08 12.97
N VAL A 85 29.09 -28.09 13.14
CA VAL A 85 28.35 -29.06 13.95
C VAL A 85 27.78 -30.22 13.11
N ALA A 86 27.66 -30.04 11.78
CA ALA A 86 27.13 -31.06 10.88
C ALA A 86 28.21 -31.99 10.28
N GLY A 87 29.49 -31.61 10.35
CA GLY A 87 30.62 -32.39 9.86
C GLY A 87 31.50 -32.83 11.02
N ASP A 88 31.41 -34.10 11.38
CA ASP A 88 32.24 -34.74 12.40
C ASP A 88 33.72 -34.84 11.99
N THR A 89 34.60 -34.88 12.99
CA THR A 89 36.03 -35.24 12.96
C THR A 89 37.00 -34.40 12.10
N GLY A 90 37.73 -33.50 12.74
CA GLY A 90 38.94 -32.92 12.14
C GLY A 90 39.47 -31.74 12.90
N VAL A 91 40.37 -32.01 13.84
CA VAL A 91 41.13 -31.03 14.64
C VAL A 91 41.64 -29.88 13.76
N LYS A 92 41.05 -28.69 13.93
CA LYS A 92 41.77 -27.42 13.85
C LYS A 92 41.36 -26.57 15.04
N GLU A 93 42.36 -26.34 15.86
CA GLU A 93 42.36 -25.53 17.07
C GLU A 93 41.64 -24.18 16.83
N GLY A 94 40.73 -23.82 17.74
CA GLY A 94 40.07 -22.51 17.76
C GLY A 94 38.90 -22.34 16.78
N GLY A 95 37.99 -23.32 16.69
CA GLY A 95 36.81 -23.24 15.82
C GLY A 95 36.02 -21.93 15.98
N SER A 96 35.40 -21.45 14.89
CA SER A 96 34.65 -20.19 14.84
C SER A 96 33.68 -19.99 16.01
N ALA A 97 33.11 -21.07 16.53
CA ALA A 97 32.28 -21.06 17.73
C ALA A 97 33.03 -20.62 19.00
N ALA A 98 34.23 -21.16 19.26
CA ALA A 98 35.05 -20.78 20.42
C ALA A 98 35.50 -19.32 20.33
N TYR A 99 35.85 -18.86 19.13
CA TYR A 99 36.19 -17.45 18.89
C TYR A 99 35.01 -16.51 19.19
N ILE A 100 33.79 -16.88 18.78
CA ILE A 100 32.58 -16.10 19.08
C ILE A 100 32.31 -16.06 20.59
N LEU A 101 32.52 -17.18 21.29
CA LEU A 101 32.33 -17.26 22.74
C LEU A 101 33.34 -16.41 23.52
N ASP A 102 34.62 -16.42 23.11
CA ASP A 102 35.65 -15.55 23.68
C ASP A 102 35.31 -14.06 23.48
N LEU A 103 34.89 -13.71 22.25
CA LEU A 103 34.48 -12.34 21.92
C LEU A 103 33.24 -11.92 22.72
N LEU A 104 32.29 -12.83 22.95
CA LEU A 104 31.11 -12.60 23.77
C LEU A 104 31.49 -12.39 25.24
N ALA A 105 32.45 -13.14 25.76
CA ALA A 105 32.95 -12.99 27.12
C ALA A 105 33.60 -11.62 27.32
N ARG A 106 34.41 -11.16 26.35
CA ARG A 106 35.06 -9.85 26.37
C ARG A 106 34.09 -8.68 26.13
N ALA A 107 32.93 -8.92 25.53
CA ALA A 107 31.99 -7.86 25.19
C ALA A 107 31.39 -7.20 26.45
N PRO A 108 31.27 -5.85 26.47
CA PRO A 108 30.69 -5.15 27.62
C PRO A 108 29.19 -5.43 27.77
N GLU A 109 28.73 -5.59 29.02
CA GLU A 109 27.35 -5.91 29.37
C GLU A 109 26.31 -4.94 28.78
N LYS A 110 26.68 -3.67 28.60
CA LYS A 110 25.82 -2.65 27.98
C LYS A 110 25.34 -3.05 26.58
N VAL A 111 26.15 -3.80 25.83
CA VAL A 111 25.85 -4.20 24.44
C VAL A 111 25.07 -5.52 24.39
N LYS A 112 25.15 -6.35 25.45
CA LYS A 112 24.38 -7.60 25.59
C LYS A 112 22.93 -7.38 26.00
N ARG A 113 22.61 -6.23 26.62
CA ARG A 113 21.25 -5.85 26.99
C ARG A 113 20.37 -5.65 25.76
N ALA A 114 19.11 -6.07 25.86
CA ALA A 114 18.14 -5.85 24.80
C ALA A 114 18.04 -4.34 24.52
N PRO A 115 18.01 -3.91 23.24
CA PRO A 115 17.75 -2.52 22.93
C PRO A 115 16.43 -2.11 23.57
N PRO A 116 16.34 -0.91 24.17
CA PRO A 116 15.05 -0.41 24.62
C PRO A 116 14.12 -0.43 23.42
N ILE A 117 12.96 -1.09 23.58
CA ILE A 117 11.90 -1.14 22.57
C ILE A 117 11.64 0.32 22.22
N THR A 118 11.99 0.70 21.00
CA THR A 118 11.67 2.04 20.52
C THR A 118 10.16 2.03 20.40
N ALA A 119 9.46 2.59 21.38
CA ALA A 119 8.03 2.80 21.27
C ALA A 119 7.83 3.48 19.91
N LEU A 120 7.00 2.89 19.05
CA LEU A 120 6.63 3.58 17.81
C LEU A 120 6.11 4.95 18.21
N ASP A 121 6.51 5.96 17.45
CA ASP A 121 6.00 7.32 17.64
C ASP A 121 4.47 7.26 17.80
N PRO A 122 3.89 7.84 18.86
CA PRO A 122 2.45 7.83 19.07
C PRO A 122 1.66 8.32 17.85
N SER A 123 2.22 9.21 17.02
CA SER A 123 1.61 9.64 15.76
C SER A 123 1.52 8.49 14.74
N LEU A 124 2.62 7.78 14.50
CA LEU A 124 2.66 6.61 13.61
C LEU A 124 1.75 5.48 14.10
N LEU A 125 1.60 5.32 15.42
CA LEU A 125 0.64 4.37 16.00
C LEU A 125 -0.82 4.79 15.77
N LYS A 126 -1.12 6.09 15.84
CA LYS A 126 -2.44 6.63 15.51
C LYS A 126 -2.75 6.42 14.03
N ASP A 127 -1.81 6.73 13.14
CA ASP A 127 -1.96 6.54 11.70
C ASP A 127 -2.15 5.06 11.35
N LEU A 128 -1.32 4.17 11.92
CA LEU A 128 -1.46 2.74 11.74
C LEU A 128 -2.83 2.24 12.25
N LYS A 129 -3.28 2.68 13.44
CA LYS A 129 -4.61 2.34 13.97
C LYS A 129 -5.74 2.87 13.08
N LEU A 130 -5.58 4.06 12.50
CA LEU A 130 -6.56 4.65 11.58
C LEU A 130 -6.64 3.84 10.28
N HIS A 131 -5.49 3.49 9.69
CA HIS A 131 -5.41 2.66 8.49
C HIS A 131 -5.95 1.24 8.73
N LEU A 132 -5.66 0.64 9.90
CA LEU A 132 -6.21 -0.65 10.28
C LEU A 132 -7.72 -0.59 10.53
N ARG A 133 -8.25 0.51 11.08
CA ARG A 133 -9.70 0.77 11.19
C ARG A 133 -10.41 0.94 9.84
N THR A 134 -9.67 1.41 8.83
CA THR A 134 -10.23 1.65 7.48
C THR A 134 -10.28 0.37 6.66
N ARG A 135 -9.51 -0.66 7.03
CA ARG A 135 -9.73 -2.00 6.51
C ARG A 135 -11.03 -2.55 7.12
N PRO A 136 -12.09 -2.83 6.34
CA PRO A 136 -13.22 -3.55 6.89
C PRO A 136 -12.70 -4.90 7.37
N ASN A 137 -12.72 -5.12 8.69
CA ASN A 137 -12.54 -6.44 9.24
C ASN A 137 -13.62 -7.32 8.63
N ALA A 138 -13.24 -8.28 7.79
CA ALA A 138 -14.14 -9.24 7.16
C ALA A 138 -14.85 -10.16 8.18
N THR A 139 -14.62 -9.97 9.47
CA THR A 139 -14.98 -10.90 10.54
C THR A 139 -15.66 -10.26 11.76
N ALA A 140 -16.20 -9.04 11.66
CA ALA A 140 -16.94 -8.45 12.79
C ALA A 140 -18.39 -8.12 12.45
N THR A 141 -19.27 -8.97 12.99
CA THR A 141 -20.66 -8.70 13.44
C THR A 141 -21.74 -8.49 12.40
N THR A 142 -22.68 -9.44 12.39
CA THR A 142 -24.15 -9.31 12.33
C THR A 142 -24.74 -7.90 12.38
N GLU A 143 -24.43 -7.04 11.41
CA GLU A 143 -25.30 -5.93 11.07
C GLU A 143 -26.47 -6.53 10.30
N ALA A 144 -27.67 -6.48 10.87
CA ALA A 144 -28.91 -6.80 10.17
C ALA A 144 -28.83 -6.23 8.74
N GLU A 145 -29.04 -7.08 7.73
CA GLU A 145 -28.88 -6.76 6.32
C GLU A 145 -29.56 -5.42 6.01
N LYS A 146 -28.78 -4.35 5.96
CA LYS A 146 -29.31 -3.02 5.62
C LYS A 146 -29.74 -3.14 4.17
N PRO A 147 -31.00 -2.81 3.84
CA PRO A 147 -31.49 -2.97 2.48
C PRO A 147 -30.60 -2.19 1.51
N SER A 148 -30.31 -2.77 0.35
CA SER A 148 -29.41 -2.14 -0.61
C SER A 148 -29.97 -0.78 -1.03
N LEU A 149 -29.07 0.14 -1.38
CA LEU A 149 -29.46 1.46 -1.88
C LEU A 149 -30.37 1.37 -3.11
N PHE A 150 -30.22 0.32 -3.92
CA PHE A 150 -30.98 0.10 -5.15
C PHE A 150 -32.31 -0.64 -4.95
N ASP A 151 -32.52 -1.28 -3.79
CA ASP A 151 -33.74 -2.04 -3.48
C ASP A 151 -34.91 -1.13 -3.08
N ARG A 152 -34.67 0.19 -3.04
CA ARG A 152 -35.68 1.21 -2.84
C ARG A 152 -36.70 1.22 -3.98
N PRO A 153 -37.99 1.43 -3.67
CA PRO A 153 -38.52 2.06 -2.46
C PRO A 153 -38.81 1.12 -1.28
N LEU A 154 -38.58 1.58 -0.04
CA LEU A 154 -38.86 0.82 1.19
C LEU A 154 -40.31 1.02 1.69
N PRO A 155 -40.91 0.06 2.40
CA PRO A 155 -42.23 0.23 3.03
C PRO A 155 -42.21 1.29 4.15
N LEU A 156 -43.34 1.96 4.38
CA LEU A 156 -43.48 3.06 5.37
C LEU A 156 -43.03 2.67 6.78
N ALA A 157 -43.25 1.42 7.20
CA ALA A 157 -42.83 0.91 8.51
C ALA A 157 -41.30 0.89 8.72
N GLN A 158 -40.52 0.84 7.63
CA GLN A 158 -39.05 0.84 7.68
C GLN A 158 -38.46 2.25 7.53
N LEU A 159 -39.29 3.26 7.25
CA LEU A 159 -38.86 4.63 7.07
C LEU A 159 -38.83 5.38 8.42
N LYS A 160 -37.72 6.07 8.68
CA LYS A 160 -37.59 6.93 9.87
C LYS A 160 -38.46 8.18 9.70
N GLY A 161 -39.50 8.32 10.53
CA GLY A 161 -40.34 9.52 10.60
C GLY A 161 -41.67 9.45 9.87
N GLY A 162 -42.11 8.26 9.44
CA GLY A 162 -43.49 8.01 8.95
C GLY A 162 -43.86 8.65 7.61
N LYS A 163 -42.99 9.49 7.03
CA LYS A 163 -43.17 10.12 5.72
C LYS A 163 -42.03 9.77 4.78
N ARG A 164 -42.36 9.48 3.53
CA ARG A 164 -41.38 9.21 2.48
C ARG A 164 -40.72 10.50 2.02
N ARG A 165 -39.39 10.53 2.02
CA ARG A 165 -38.61 11.63 1.47
C ARG A 165 -37.89 11.15 0.23
N VAL A 166 -38.17 11.77 -0.91
CA VAL A 166 -37.48 11.50 -2.16
C VAL A 166 -35.99 11.85 -2.01
N PRO A 167 -35.07 10.89 -2.24
CA PRO A 167 -33.64 11.15 -2.22
C PRO A 167 -33.23 12.14 -3.31
N VAL A 168 -32.20 12.95 -3.04
CA VAL A 168 -31.67 13.91 -4.03
C VAL A 168 -30.45 13.32 -4.71
N LEU A 169 -30.54 13.08 -6.02
CA LEU A 169 -29.40 12.74 -6.86
C LEU A 169 -28.65 14.01 -7.24
N TYR A 170 -27.33 14.02 -7.04
CA TYR A 170 -26.47 15.11 -7.48
C TYR A 170 -25.13 14.59 -7.99
N ASN A 171 -24.46 15.39 -8.80
CA ASN A 171 -23.15 15.09 -9.34
C ASN A 171 -22.05 15.75 -8.49
N ALA A 172 -21.18 14.96 -7.86
CA ALA A 172 -20.05 15.43 -7.09
C ALA A 172 -18.74 15.13 -7.86
N GLN A 173 -18.20 16.12 -8.57
CA GLN A 173 -16.94 15.98 -9.34
C GLN A 173 -16.94 14.80 -10.35
N GLY A 174 -18.10 14.51 -10.94
CA GLY A 174 -18.28 13.40 -11.87
C GLY A 174 -18.58 12.07 -11.19
N VAL A 175 -18.89 12.04 -9.89
CA VAL A 175 -19.42 10.89 -9.16
C VAL A 175 -20.92 11.13 -8.90
N PRO A 176 -21.83 10.29 -9.41
CA PRO A 176 -23.24 10.39 -9.07
C PRO A 176 -23.44 9.93 -7.62
N VAL A 177 -24.11 10.77 -6.83
CA VAL A 177 -24.35 10.52 -5.41
C VAL A 177 -25.81 10.71 -5.08
N LEU A 178 -26.40 9.68 -4.46
CA LEU A 178 -27.76 9.72 -3.94
C LEU A 178 -27.74 10.11 -2.46
N ARG A 179 -28.29 11.27 -2.11
CA ARG A 179 -28.38 11.73 -0.72
C ARG A 179 -29.71 11.32 -0.09
N LEU A 180 -29.62 10.40 0.88
CA LEU A 180 -30.77 9.90 1.64
C LEU A 180 -31.13 10.78 2.85
N SER A 181 -30.13 11.29 3.58
CA SER A 181 -30.32 12.08 4.81
C SER A 181 -29.48 13.35 4.82
N LYS A 182 -29.85 14.29 5.70
CA LYS A 182 -29.04 15.46 6.10
C LYS A 182 -28.74 15.33 7.60
N PRO A 183 -27.50 15.58 8.07
CA PRO A 183 -26.27 15.90 7.34
C PRO A 183 -25.70 14.72 6.54
N GLN A 184 -24.76 14.96 5.62
CA GLN A 184 -24.13 13.91 4.81
C GLN A 184 -23.26 13.00 5.69
N PRO A 185 -23.34 11.67 5.56
CA PRO A 185 -22.45 10.76 6.28
C PRO A 185 -20.97 11.00 5.93
N ALA A 186 -20.10 11.05 6.94
CA ALA A 186 -18.66 11.27 6.77
C ALA A 186 -18.02 10.23 5.82
N ALA A 187 -18.46 8.97 5.88
CA ALA A 187 -17.99 7.91 4.99
C ALA A 187 -18.26 8.22 3.51
N LEU A 188 -19.42 8.80 3.19
CA LEU A 188 -19.78 9.17 1.83
C LEU A 188 -18.95 10.36 1.35
N SER A 189 -18.72 11.36 2.20
CA SER A 189 -17.83 12.49 1.89
C SER A 189 -16.40 12.02 1.62
N GLY A 190 -15.87 11.13 2.48
CA GLY A 190 -14.54 10.53 2.29
C GLY A 190 -14.42 9.74 0.98
N TYR A 191 -15.46 8.96 0.62
CA TYR A 191 -15.51 8.25 -0.65
C TYR A 191 -15.48 9.20 -1.86
N ILE A 192 -16.26 10.29 -1.83
CA ILE A 192 -16.28 11.28 -2.91
C ILE A 192 -14.89 11.92 -3.08
N ASN A 193 -14.26 12.32 -1.98
CA ASN A 193 -12.94 12.93 -2.01
C ASN A 193 -11.88 11.96 -2.55
N HIS A 194 -11.89 10.71 -2.08
CA HIS A 194 -10.97 9.68 -2.58
C HIS A 194 -11.15 9.44 -4.08
N ARG A 195 -12.39 9.38 -4.58
CA ARG A 195 -12.67 9.21 -6.02
C ARG A 195 -12.23 10.43 -6.83
N ALA A 196 -12.39 11.64 -6.30
CA ALA A 196 -11.91 12.86 -6.94
C ALA A 196 -10.37 12.86 -7.04
N GLU A 197 -9.68 12.49 -5.95
CA GLU A 197 -8.22 12.39 -5.91
C GLU A 197 -7.68 11.33 -6.90
N VAL A 198 -8.29 10.14 -6.94
CA VAL A 198 -7.90 9.09 -7.90
C VAL A 198 -8.10 9.55 -9.34
N LYS A 199 -9.18 10.28 -9.63
CA LYS A 199 -9.43 10.85 -10.96
C LYS A 199 -8.35 11.89 -11.30
N GLN A 200 -8.05 12.80 -10.38
CA GLN A 200 -7.03 13.83 -10.57
C GLN A 200 -5.68 13.21 -10.87
N LYS A 201 -5.22 12.26 -10.04
CA LYS A 201 -3.96 11.52 -10.24
C LYS A 201 -3.84 10.90 -11.62
N ARG A 202 -4.94 10.35 -12.17
CA ARG A 202 -4.94 9.78 -13.52
C ARG A 202 -4.87 10.83 -14.61
N HIS A 203 -5.54 11.97 -14.43
CA HIS A 203 -5.37 13.11 -15.35
C HIS A 203 -3.93 13.62 -15.30
N ASP A 204 -3.36 13.79 -14.12
CA ASP A 204 -1.97 14.23 -13.94
C ASP A 204 -0.99 13.26 -14.62
N THR A 205 -1.17 11.95 -14.44
CA THR A 205 -0.36 10.93 -15.15
C THR A 205 -0.51 11.06 -16.67
N ARG A 206 -1.72 11.26 -17.18
CA ARG A 206 -1.95 11.43 -18.63
C ARG A 206 -1.31 12.71 -19.17
N HIS A 207 -1.35 13.80 -18.41
CA HIS A 207 -0.70 15.06 -18.75
C HIS A 207 0.82 14.90 -18.76
N ARG A 208 1.40 14.31 -17.70
CA ARG A 208 2.83 13.97 -17.63
C ARG A 208 3.29 13.13 -18.82
N LEU A 209 2.54 12.07 -19.18
CA LEU A 209 2.86 11.24 -20.35
C LEU A 209 2.76 12.03 -21.66
N THR A 210 1.90 13.06 -21.72
CA THR A 210 1.80 13.91 -22.92
C THR A 210 3.03 14.81 -23.05
N GLU A 211 3.58 15.31 -21.94
CA GLU A 211 4.84 16.07 -21.94
C GLU A 211 6.03 15.16 -22.28
N GLU A 212 6.06 13.94 -21.72
CA GLU A 212 7.13 12.97 -21.99
C GLU A 212 7.16 12.48 -23.45
N LEU A 213 6.06 12.62 -24.22
CA LEU A 213 6.04 12.28 -25.65
C LEU A 213 7.02 13.12 -26.47
N GLU A 214 7.23 14.39 -26.12
CA GLU A 214 8.20 15.22 -26.82
C GLU A 214 9.61 14.69 -26.58
N GLY A 215 9.94 14.39 -25.32
CA GLY A 215 11.21 13.75 -24.94
C GLY A 215 11.44 12.44 -25.68
N ALA A 216 10.43 11.56 -25.71
CA ALA A 216 10.52 10.28 -26.42
C ALA A 216 10.77 10.41 -27.93
N ARG A 217 10.25 11.46 -28.58
CA ARG A 217 10.57 11.73 -29.99
C ARG A 217 12.03 12.06 -30.19
N TRP A 218 12.62 12.80 -29.26
CA TRP A 218 14.06 13.09 -29.29
C TRP A 218 14.87 11.82 -29.08
N GLU A 219 14.52 11.01 -28.08
CA GLU A 219 15.21 9.72 -27.81
C GLU A 219 15.11 8.77 -29.01
N ASP A 220 13.94 8.61 -29.63
CA ASP A 220 13.79 7.82 -30.86
C ASP A 220 14.70 8.34 -32.01
N GLY A 221 14.90 9.65 -32.07
CA GLY A 221 15.81 10.28 -33.02
C GLY A 221 17.28 9.99 -32.70
N TRP A 222 17.64 9.97 -31.40
CA TRP A 222 18.96 9.60 -30.91
C TRP A 222 19.28 8.13 -31.15
N ASP A 223 18.35 7.21 -30.87
CA ASP A 223 18.50 5.78 -31.15
C ASP A 223 18.81 5.56 -32.64
N GLY A 224 18.10 6.29 -33.52
CA GLY A 224 18.37 6.26 -34.95
C GLY A 224 19.72 6.86 -35.38
N ILE A 225 20.32 7.77 -34.60
CA ILE A 225 21.69 8.26 -34.83
C ILE A 225 22.70 7.20 -34.38
N VAL A 226 22.51 6.64 -33.18
CA VAL A 226 23.39 5.63 -32.59
C VAL A 226 23.42 4.37 -33.46
N GLU A 227 22.26 3.91 -33.94
CA GLU A 227 22.14 2.77 -34.85
C GLU A 227 22.90 3.02 -36.16
N ARG A 228 22.85 4.24 -36.72
CA ARG A 228 23.59 4.60 -37.95
C ARG A 228 25.10 4.63 -37.77
N GLU A 229 25.58 5.16 -36.64
CA GLU A 229 27.01 5.37 -36.39
C GLU A 229 27.72 4.11 -35.87
N THR A 230 27.02 3.26 -35.12
CA THR A 230 27.62 2.08 -34.47
C THR A 230 27.15 0.75 -35.05
N GLY A 231 26.08 0.75 -35.84
CA GLY A 231 25.47 -0.47 -36.39
C GLY A 231 24.81 -1.38 -35.33
N VAL A 232 24.79 -0.96 -34.07
CA VAL A 232 24.17 -1.70 -32.97
C VAL A 232 22.74 -1.24 -32.84
N ARG A 233 21.81 -2.15 -33.12
CA ARG A 233 20.38 -1.96 -32.89
C ARG A 233 20.04 -2.47 -31.50
N GLU A 234 19.38 -1.65 -30.69
CA GLU A 234 18.88 -2.05 -29.37
C GLU A 234 17.83 -3.17 -29.57
N GLY A 235 18.25 -4.43 -29.38
CA GLY A 235 17.45 -5.63 -29.66
C GLY A 235 18.19 -6.81 -30.31
N ASP A 236 19.42 -6.62 -30.79
CA ASP A 236 20.23 -7.70 -31.41
C ASP A 236 21.08 -8.49 -30.39
N GLU A 237 20.83 -8.33 -29.08
CA GLU A 237 21.36 -9.24 -28.07
C GLU A 237 20.52 -10.53 -28.04
N GLU A 238 21.17 -11.62 -28.47
CA GLU A 238 20.68 -12.98 -28.56
C GLU A 238 20.15 -13.50 -27.21
N GLY A 239 18.90 -13.15 -26.85
CA GLY A 239 18.22 -13.71 -25.67
C GLY A 239 17.10 -12.90 -25.02
N GLY A 240 16.85 -11.64 -25.40
CA GLY A 240 15.89 -10.78 -24.72
C GLY A 240 14.57 -10.59 -25.46
N ARG A 241 13.45 -11.04 -24.89
CA ARG A 241 12.08 -10.77 -25.38
C ARG A 241 11.78 -9.26 -25.42
N GLY A 242 12.15 -8.58 -26.50
CA GLY A 242 11.81 -7.18 -26.71
C GLY A 242 12.08 -6.79 -28.15
N LYS A 243 11.07 -6.89 -29.01
CA LYS A 243 11.11 -6.23 -30.32
C LYS A 243 11.28 -4.74 -30.02
N GLY A 244 12.45 -4.16 -30.33
CA GLY A 244 12.83 -2.78 -29.99
C GLY A 244 11.68 -1.80 -30.24
N SER A 245 10.94 -1.49 -29.17
CA SER A 245 9.78 -0.64 -29.20
C SER A 245 10.27 0.79 -29.05
N ARG A 246 9.79 1.66 -29.93
CA ARG A 246 10.16 3.08 -29.88
C ARG A 246 9.69 3.68 -28.56
N TRP A 247 10.48 4.59 -28.00
CA TRP A 247 10.10 5.35 -26.82
C TRP A 247 8.74 6.02 -27.01
N THR A 248 8.48 6.58 -28.19
CA THR A 248 7.18 7.21 -28.50
C THR A 248 6.04 6.19 -28.43
N GLN A 249 6.28 4.95 -28.85
CA GLN A 249 5.27 3.89 -28.89
C GLN A 249 4.89 3.46 -27.46
N GLU A 250 5.87 3.26 -26.58
CA GLU A 250 5.62 2.88 -25.19
C GLU A 250 4.87 3.97 -24.43
N ILE A 251 5.29 5.23 -24.57
CA ILE A 251 4.62 6.36 -23.91
C ILE A 251 3.20 6.56 -24.46
N SER A 252 3.01 6.43 -25.77
CA SER A 252 1.68 6.49 -26.40
C SER A 252 0.77 5.38 -25.88
N SER A 253 1.27 4.15 -25.80
CA SER A 253 0.53 3.00 -25.30
C SER A 253 0.14 3.17 -23.83
N ALA A 254 1.07 3.65 -22.99
CA ALA A 254 0.78 3.97 -21.59
C ALA A 254 -0.28 5.09 -21.45
N ARG A 255 -0.22 6.13 -22.30
CA ARG A 255 -1.19 7.23 -22.31
C ARG A 255 -2.58 6.74 -22.72
N GLU A 256 -2.66 5.89 -23.73
CA GLU A 256 -3.91 5.26 -24.18
C GLU A 256 -4.51 4.36 -23.09
N GLU A 257 -3.68 3.58 -22.38
CA GLU A 257 -4.15 2.74 -21.28
C GLU A 257 -4.77 3.57 -20.15
N VAL A 258 -4.14 4.68 -19.78
CA VAL A 258 -4.67 5.63 -18.79
C VAL A 258 -5.97 6.25 -19.29
N GLY A 259 -6.03 6.62 -20.58
CA GLY A 259 -7.24 7.13 -21.25
C GLY A 259 -8.39 6.13 -21.18
N ARG A 260 -8.14 4.86 -21.54
CA ARG A 260 -9.11 3.77 -21.46
C ARG A 260 -9.65 3.59 -20.04
N LYS A 261 -8.77 3.59 -19.03
CA LYS A 261 -9.18 3.49 -17.61
C LYS A 261 -10.07 4.67 -17.17
N LEU A 262 -9.82 5.88 -17.69
CA LEU A 262 -10.68 7.04 -17.42
C LEU A 262 -12.06 6.89 -18.08
N SER A 263 -12.10 6.42 -19.33
CA SER A 263 -13.35 6.17 -20.06
C SER A 263 -14.19 5.06 -19.43
N GLU A 264 -13.57 3.93 -19.06
CA GLU A 264 -14.25 2.84 -18.36
C GLU A 264 -14.84 3.31 -17.02
N ASP A 265 -14.11 4.12 -16.26
CA ASP A 265 -14.62 4.67 -15.02
C ASP A 265 -15.75 5.67 -15.25
N ALA A 266 -15.70 6.47 -16.33
CA ALA A 266 -16.80 7.35 -16.70
C ALA A 266 -18.06 6.55 -17.06
N GLU A 267 -17.92 5.47 -17.81
CA GLU A 267 -19.04 4.61 -18.20
C GLU A 267 -19.66 3.88 -17.01
N ARG A 268 -18.83 3.31 -16.13
CA ARG A 268 -19.31 2.71 -14.86
C ARG A 268 -20.12 3.71 -14.04
N ARG A 269 -19.67 4.97 -13.98
CA ARG A 269 -20.38 6.04 -13.28
C ARG A 269 -21.69 6.40 -13.99
N ARG A 270 -21.71 6.46 -15.32
CA ARG A 270 -22.93 6.69 -16.10
C ARG A 270 -23.99 5.63 -15.79
N VAL A 271 -23.62 4.35 -15.84
CA VAL A 271 -24.51 3.21 -15.53
C VAL A 271 -25.03 3.29 -14.09
N ILE A 272 -24.16 3.55 -13.11
CA ILE A 272 -24.57 3.68 -11.71
C ILE A 272 -25.50 4.89 -11.53
N GLY A 273 -25.21 6.02 -12.17
CA GLY A 273 -26.03 7.22 -12.14
C GLY A 273 -27.45 6.97 -12.66
N GLN A 274 -27.58 6.24 -13.77
CA GLN A 274 -28.89 5.83 -14.30
C GLN A 274 -29.66 4.94 -13.33
N LYS A 275 -28.98 3.98 -12.68
CA LYS A 275 -29.60 3.14 -11.64
C LYS A 275 -30.09 3.98 -10.44
N MET A 276 -29.31 4.98 -10.03
CA MET A 276 -29.70 5.91 -8.95
C MET A 276 -30.88 6.80 -9.37
N GLN A 277 -30.92 7.26 -10.62
CA GLN A 277 -32.07 8.01 -11.14
C GLN A 277 -33.35 7.16 -11.09
N GLY A 278 -33.27 5.88 -11.51
CA GLY A 278 -34.40 4.97 -11.40
C GLY A 278 -34.91 4.78 -9.97
N VAL A 279 -34.04 4.88 -8.95
CA VAL A 279 -34.48 4.89 -7.55
C VAL A 279 -35.26 6.16 -7.21
N VAL A 280 -34.78 7.33 -7.66
CA VAL A 280 -35.47 8.60 -7.45
C VAL A 280 -36.85 8.58 -8.11
N ASP A 281 -36.94 8.06 -9.33
CA ASP A 281 -38.21 8.00 -10.07
C ASP A 281 -39.23 7.11 -9.36
N ARG A 282 -38.80 5.93 -8.87
CA ARG A 282 -39.65 5.02 -8.08
C ARG A 282 -40.11 5.63 -6.76
N GLU A 283 -39.21 6.28 -6.03
CA GLU A 283 -39.55 6.95 -4.76
C GLU A 283 -40.47 8.16 -5.00
N THR A 284 -40.31 8.88 -6.12
CA THR A 284 -41.17 10.01 -6.51
C THR A 284 -42.57 9.53 -6.88
N ALA A 285 -42.69 8.44 -7.64
CA ALA A 285 -43.97 7.86 -8.01
C ALA A 285 -44.77 7.41 -6.78
N LEU A 286 -44.14 6.69 -5.84
CA LEU A 286 -44.80 6.29 -4.60
C LEU A 286 -45.11 7.46 -3.67
N ALA A 287 -44.20 8.44 -3.52
CA ALA A 287 -44.49 9.63 -2.73
C ALA A 287 -45.69 10.40 -3.27
N GLY A 288 -45.87 10.44 -4.59
CA GLY A 288 -47.04 11.03 -5.23
C GLY A 288 -48.34 10.26 -4.97
N GLN A 289 -48.29 8.92 -4.89
CA GLN A 289 -49.44 8.08 -4.53
C GLN A 289 -49.81 8.29 -3.05
N GLU A 290 -48.84 8.19 -2.15
CA GLU A 290 -49.03 8.40 -0.71
C GLU A 290 -49.61 9.80 -0.42
N ALA A 291 -49.14 10.84 -1.10
CA ALA A 291 -49.68 12.20 -0.95
C ALA A 291 -51.14 12.34 -1.43
N ARG A 292 -51.54 11.62 -2.48
CA ARG A 292 -52.94 11.61 -2.95
C ARG A 292 -53.85 10.88 -1.96
N ASP A 293 -53.39 9.74 -1.44
CA ASP A 293 -54.13 8.96 -0.44
C ASP A 293 -54.27 9.74 0.87
N GLU A 294 -53.22 10.43 1.33
CA GLU A 294 -53.27 11.34 2.48
C GLU A 294 -54.27 12.49 2.25
N ALA A 295 -54.28 13.11 1.07
CA ALA A 295 -55.24 14.16 0.73
C ALA A 295 -56.68 13.64 0.70
N GLN A 296 -56.92 12.45 0.15
CA GLN A 296 -58.25 11.82 0.15
C GLN A 296 -58.72 11.47 1.57
N ARG A 297 -57.84 10.94 2.42
CA ARG A 297 -58.16 10.67 3.84
C ARG A 297 -58.49 11.96 4.58
N ALA A 298 -57.69 13.01 4.41
CA ALA A 298 -57.93 14.30 5.03
C ALA A 298 -59.28 14.92 4.58
N LEU A 299 -59.63 14.79 3.29
CA LEU A 299 -60.93 15.21 2.77
C LEU A 299 -62.10 14.41 3.37
N TRP A 300 -61.95 13.08 3.49
CA TRP A 300 -62.97 12.22 4.09
C TRP A 300 -63.16 12.51 5.58
N GLU A 301 -62.06 12.68 6.34
CA GLU A 301 -62.10 13.07 7.75
C GLU A 301 -62.74 14.45 7.94
N ALA A 302 -62.43 15.42 7.09
CA ALA A 302 -63.06 16.74 7.12
C ALA A 302 -64.57 16.69 6.79
N SER A 303 -65.00 15.76 5.93
CA SER A 303 -66.41 15.54 5.62
C SER A 303 -67.18 14.86 6.76
N MET A 304 -66.52 14.00 7.55
CA MET A 304 -67.12 13.30 8.69
C MET A 304 -67.16 14.14 9.97
N GLY A 305 -66.21 15.09 10.14
CA GLY A 305 -66.17 16.00 11.28
C GLY A 305 -67.13 17.20 11.20
N ASN A 306 -67.86 17.35 10.09
CA ASN A 306 -68.81 18.44 9.84
C ASN A 306 -70.29 17.98 9.88
N ALA A 307 -70.53 16.73 10.32
CA ALA A 307 -71.86 16.15 10.58
C ALA A 307 -72.06 15.95 12.09
#